data_AF-A0AAD4IDB3-F1
#
_entry.id   AF-A0AAD4IDB3-F1
#
_cell.length_a   1.000
_cell.length_b   1.000
_cell.length_c   1.000
_cell.angle_alpha   90.00
_cell.angle_beta   90.00
_cell.angle_gamma   90.00
#
_symmetry.space_group_name_H-M   'P 1'
#
loop_
_entity.id
_entity.type
_entity.pdbx_description
1 polymer ?
#
loop_
_entity_poly.entity_id
_entity_poly.type
_entity_poly.pdbx_seq_one_letter_code
_entity_poly.pdbx_strand_id
1 'polypeptide(L)' 'MSASLAPECNQVKERYDNCFLKWYSEKFLRGTATTDECKPIFEQYEKCLSRALNERGIDKMLKEVRDDNKENDSEHMKPN' A
#
# COMPACT_ATOMS: atom_id res chain seq x y z
N MET A 1 -6.76 -13.71 -5.09
CA MET A 1 -6.26 -12.34 -4.89
C MET A 1 -6.60 -11.51 -6.10
N SER A 2 -6.86 -10.21 -5.93
CA SER A 2 -7.18 -9.34 -7.05
C SER A 2 -5.95 -9.10 -7.93
N ALA A 3 -6.18 -8.94 -9.23
CA ALA A 3 -5.11 -8.56 -10.15
C ALA A 3 -4.66 -7.12 -9.86
N SER A 4 -3.38 -6.86 -10.07
CA SER A 4 -2.82 -5.51 -10.13
C SER A 4 -3.27 -4.81 -11.41
N LEU A 5 -3.27 -3.48 -11.36
CA LEU A 5 -3.48 -2.62 -12.52
C LEU A 5 -2.44 -2.87 -13.64
N ALA A 6 -1.22 -3.27 -13.23
CA ALA A 6 -0.10 -3.64 -14.10
C ALA A 6 0.17 -5.15 -13.94
N PRO A 7 -0.06 -5.98 -14.99
CA PRO A 7 0.11 -7.43 -14.91
C PRO A 7 1.49 -7.88 -14.44
N GLU A 8 2.53 -7.13 -14.79
CA GLU A 8 3.91 -7.35 -14.38
C GLU A 8 4.13 -7.24 -12.86
N CYS A 9 3.25 -6.53 -12.15
CA CYS A 9 3.31 -6.40 -10.70
C CYS A 9 2.49 -7.46 -9.95
N ASN A 10 1.76 -8.35 -10.64
CA ASN A 10 0.84 -9.32 -10.03
C ASN A 10 1.55 -10.24 -9.02
N GLN A 11 2.73 -10.75 -9.38
CA GLN A 11 3.45 -11.69 -8.51
C GLN A 11 3.90 -11.03 -7.20
N VAL A 12 4.38 -9.79 -7.26
CA VAL A 12 4.83 -9.06 -6.06
C VAL A 12 3.63 -8.60 -5.23
N LYS A 13 2.53 -8.19 -5.89
CA LYS A 13 1.26 -7.90 -5.24
C LYS A 13 0.74 -9.08 -4.44
N GLU A 14 0.70 -10.27 -5.04
CA GLU A 14 0.21 -11.48 -4.36
C GLU A 14 1.03 -11.82 -3.11
N ARG A 15 2.37 -11.67 -3.19
CA ARG A 15 3.26 -11.86 -2.02
C ARG A 15 2.98 -10.84 -0.93
N TYR A 16 2.81 -9.57 -1.31
CA TYR A 16 2.48 -8.50 -0.36
C TYR A 16 1.11 -8.74 0.29
N ASP A 17 0.07 -8.98 -0.50
CA ASP A 17 -1.30 -9.20 -0.01
C ASP A 17 -1.34 -10.40 0.95
N ASN A 18 -0.62 -11.49 0.66
CA ASN A 18 -0.56 -12.66 1.54
C ASN A 18 0.13 -12.33 2.87
N CYS A 19 1.24 -11.60 2.83
CA CYS A 19 1.91 -11.13 4.03
C CYS A 19 0.99 -10.23 4.85
N PHE A 20 0.39 -9.22 4.20
CA PHE A 20 -0.45 -8.23 4.84
C PHE A 20 -1.67 -8.85 5.49
N LEU A 21 -2.40 -9.75 4.80
CA LEU A 21 -3.61 -10.37 5.36
C LEU A 21 -3.30 -11.22 6.60
N LYS A 22 -2.16 -11.92 6.59
CA LYS A 22 -1.69 -12.69 7.75
C LYS A 22 -1.35 -11.75 8.91
N TRP A 23 -0.50 -10.74 8.67
CA TRP A 23 -0.12 -9.76 9.68
C TRP A 23 -1.35 -9.02 10.23
N TYR A 24 -2.26 -8.61 9.36
CA TYR A 24 -3.48 -7.90 9.72
C TYR A 24 -4.35 -8.73 10.67
N SER A 25 -4.56 -10.01 10.33
CA SER A 25 -5.45 -10.91 11.09
C SER A 25 -4.82 -11.43 12.39
N GLU A 26 -3.51 -11.72 12.37
CA GLU A 26 -2.82 -12.37 13.49
C GLU A 26 -2.14 -11.38 14.43
N LYS A 27 -1.77 -10.19 13.95
CA LYS A 27 -1.00 -9.20 14.72
C LYS A 27 -1.79 -7.93 14.95
N PHE A 28 -2.19 -7.25 13.88
CA PHE A 28 -2.81 -5.92 13.94
C PHE A 28 -4.15 -5.95 14.68
N LEU A 29 -5.11 -6.77 14.22
CA LEU A 29 -6.42 -6.90 14.86
C LEU A 29 -6.36 -7.45 16.29
N ARG A 30 -5.26 -8.11 16.66
CA ARG A 30 -5.04 -8.64 18.01
C ARG A 30 -4.25 -7.68 18.91
N GLY A 31 -3.88 -6.50 18.43
CA GLY A 31 -3.11 -5.51 19.19
C GLY A 31 -1.67 -5.92 19.50
N THR A 32 -1.10 -6.89 18.76
CA THR A 32 0.28 -7.38 18.95
C THR A 32 1.21 -6.99 17.81
N ALA A 33 0.71 -6.22 16.84
CA ALA A 33 1.54 -5.64 15.79
C ALA A 33 2.51 -4.61 16.39
N THR A 34 3.79 -4.93 16.34
CA THR A 34 4.88 -4.08 16.84
C THR A 34 5.77 -3.56 15.72
N THR A 35 5.79 -4.25 14.58
CA THR A 35 6.62 -3.93 13.43
C THR A 35 5.83 -4.10 12.15
N ASP A 36 6.28 -3.40 11.11
CA ASP A 36 5.80 -3.59 9.75
C ASP A 36 6.63 -4.69 9.06
N GLU A 37 6.18 -5.92 9.27
CA GLU A 37 6.84 -7.14 8.75
C GLU A 37 6.75 -7.23 7.22
N CYS A 38 5.78 -6.55 6.60
CA CYS A 38 5.51 -6.63 5.17
C CYS A 38 6.14 -5.48 4.37
N LYS A 39 6.67 -4.45 5.05
CA LYS A 39 7.32 -3.28 4.43
C LYS A 39 8.30 -3.60 3.30
N PRO A 40 9.24 -4.55 3.42
CA PRO A 40 10.19 -4.82 2.33
C PRO A 40 9.54 -5.37 1.05
N ILE A 41 8.41 -6.09 1.21
CA ILE A 41 7.63 -6.62 0.09
C ILE A 41 6.74 -5.52 -0.49
N PHE A 42 6.19 -4.68 0.38
CA PHE A 42 5.41 -3.51 -0.02
C PHE A 42 6.24 -2.55 -0.87
N GLU A 43 7.45 -2.20 -0.46
CA GLU A 43 8.33 -1.29 -1.21
C GLU A 43 8.64 -1.82 -2.63
N GLN A 44 8.78 -3.14 -2.78
CA GLN A 44 8.95 -3.77 -4.11
C GLN A 44 7.69 -3.63 -4.96
N TYR A 45 6.52 -3.87 -4.37
CA TYR A 45 5.23 -3.71 -5.05
C TYR A 45 4.97 -2.25 -5.43
N GLU A 46 5.16 -1.33 -4.48
CA GLU A 46 4.99 0.12 -4.67
C GLU A 46 5.89 0.63 -5.78
N LYS A 47 7.16 0.21 -5.82
CA LYS A 47 8.09 0.59 -6.88
C LYS A 47 7.63 0.11 -8.26
N CYS A 48 7.15 -1.13 -8.35
CA CYS A 48 6.60 -1.68 -9.59
C CYS A 48 5.37 -0.88 -10.04
N LEU A 49 4.42 -0.66 -9.12
CA LEU A 49 3.18 0.03 -9.40
C LEU A 49 3.42 1.50 -9.79
N SER A 50 4.30 2.21 -9.07
CA SER A 50 4.62 3.62 -9.32
C SER A 50 5.12 3.84 -10.74
N ARG A 51 5.95 2.92 -11.26
CA ARG A 51 6.38 2.96 -12.66
C ARG A 51 5.18 2.86 -13.62
N ALA A 52 4.30 1.87 -13.41
CA ALA A 52 3.13 1.68 -14.26
C ALA A 52 2.12 2.85 -14.18
N LEU A 53 1.99 3.48 -13.02
CA LEU A 53 1.15 4.68 -12.84
C LEU A 53 1.70 5.87 -13.64
N ASN A 54 3.02 6.08 -13.59
CA ASN A 54 3.69 7.15 -14.35
C ASN A 54 3.59 6.92 -15.87
N GLU A 55 3.80 5.68 -16.35
CA GLU A 55 3.69 5.35 -17.78
C GLU A 55 2.27 5.56 -18.32
N ARG A 56 1.25 5.49 -17.46
CA ARG A 56 -0.16 5.75 -17.80
C ARG A 56 -0.60 7.21 -17.58
N GLY A 57 0.28 8.06 -17.04
CA GLY A 57 0.00 9.48 -16.82
C GLY A 57 -1.05 9.78 -15.74
N ILE A 58 -1.31 8.83 -14.83
CA ILE A 58 -2.29 8.97 -13.74
C ILE A 58 -1.64 9.38 -12.40
N ASP A 59 -0.32 9.49 -12.38
CA ASP A 59 0.48 9.87 -11.20
C ASP A 59 0.12 11.26 -10.66
N LYS A 60 -0.10 12.25 -11.55
CA LYS A 60 -0.47 13.61 -11.15
C LYS A 60 -1.84 13.67 -10.49
N MET A 61 -2.85 13.08 -11.13
CA MET A 61 -4.20 13.00 -10.57
C MET A 61 -4.19 12.27 -9.22
N LEU A 62 -3.45 11.16 -9.11
CA LEU A 62 -3.36 10.41 -7.86
C LEU A 62 -2.69 11.26 -6.75
N LYS A 63 -1.69 12.06 -7.10
CA LYS A 63 -1.02 12.95 -6.15
C LYS A 63 -1.96 14.08 -5.69
N GLU A 64 -2.66 14.73 -6.60
CA GLU A 64 -3.63 15.78 -6.29
C GLU A 64 -4.69 15.28 -5.30
N VAL A 65 -5.30 14.13 -5.58
CA VAL A 65 -6.29 13.53 -4.68
C VAL A 65 -5.73 13.20 -3.29
N ARG A 66 -4.46 12.77 -3.22
CA ARG A 66 -3.79 12.50 -1.92
C ARG A 66 -3.50 13.80 -1.17
N ASP A 67 -3.05 14.83 -1.86
CA ASP A 67 -2.73 16.13 -1.26
C ASP A 67 -4.00 16.82 -0.75
N ASP A 68 -5.12 16.72 -1.46
CA ASP A 68 -6.42 17.28 -1.06
C ASP A 68 -6.95 16.66 0.25
N ASN A 69 -6.61 15.40 0.54
CA ASN A 69 -7.04 14.71 1.77
C ASN A 69 -6.05 14.88 2.93
N LYS A 70 -4.93 15.58 2.73
CA LYS A 70 -3.84 15.64 3.70
C LYS A 70 -4.23 16.29 5.03
N GLU A 71 -5.10 17.31 5.00
CA GLU A 71 -5.60 17.95 6.23
C GLU A 71 -6.50 17.00 7.03
N ASN A 72 -7.35 16.24 6.35
CA ASN A 72 -8.21 15.21 6.94
C ASN A 72 -7.39 14.10 7.60
N ASP A 73 -6.39 13.57 6.88
CA ASP A 73 -5.47 12.57 7.42
C ASP A 73 -4.71 13.11 8.64
N SER A 74 -4.29 14.37 8.61
CA SER A 74 -3.58 15.03 9.73
C SER A 74 -4.45 15.16 10.98
N GLU A 75 -5.78 15.29 10.83
CA GLU A 75 -6.71 15.34 11.95
C GLU A 75 -6.97 13.95 12.55
N HIS A 76 -7.20 12.94 11.70
CA HIS A 76 -7.72 11.63 12.10
C HIS A 76 -6.68 10.51 12.24
N MET A 77 -5.46 10.69 11.72
CA MET A 77 -4.37 9.70 11.85
C MET A 77 -3.34 10.08 12.92
N LYS A 78 -3.68 10.97 13.86
CA LYS A 78 -2.78 11.31 14.97
C LYS A 78 -2.50 10.07 15.83
N PRO A 79 -1.24 9.77 16.16
CA PRO A 79 -0.94 8.71 17.11
C PRO A 79 -1.54 9.07 18.49
N ASN A 80 -2.18 8.09 19.13
CA ASN A 80 -2.64 8.17 20.53
C ASN A 80 -1.46 8.13 21.51
#